data_AF-A0AA92TRC6-F1
#
_entry.id   AF-A0AA92TRC6-F1
#
_cell.length_a   1.000
_cell.length_b   1.000
_cell.length_c   1.000
_cell.angle_alpha   90.00
_cell.angle_beta   90.00
_cell.angle_gamma   90.00
#
_symmetry.space_group_name_H-M   'P 1'
#
loop_
_entity.id
_entity.type
_entity.pdbx_description
1 polymer ?
#
loop_
_entity_poly.entity_id
_entity_poly.type
_entity_poly.pdbx_seq_one_letter_code
_entity_poly.pdbx_strand_id
1 'polypeptide(L)'
;MNFLKLSVTFVKSLSALFVPGKCPKRIDHEKIVAGESFASDSTPSDIIGYLKAQQPHYDLLRFLDAQEVAYTQALSELKGGRKQSHWIWYIFPQQKGLGHSYNSKYYGLDGEGEARAYVEHEILGDRLRECCKALLLHKDKDIKYIMGSGIDVLKLKTSMRLFNKVSPNDVFEEVLDVFF
;
A
#
# COMPACT_ATOMS: atom_id res chain seq x y z
N MET A 1 52.31 14.78 -14.43
CA MET A 1 52.01 15.98 -15.24
C MET A 1 50.52 15.91 -15.59
N ASN A 2 49.64 16.52 -14.78
CA ASN A 2 49.13 17.90 -14.93
C ASN A 2 48.08 17.98 -16.06
N PHE A 3 46.84 18.47 -15.94
CA PHE A 3 46.17 19.32 -14.93
C PHE A 3 44.62 19.13 -15.01
N LEU A 4 43.97 19.10 -13.83
CA LEU A 4 42.72 19.75 -13.37
C LEU A 4 41.48 19.92 -14.30
N LYS A 5 40.34 19.36 -13.87
CA LYS A 5 39.15 19.99 -13.19
C LYS A 5 38.22 20.81 -14.11
N LEU A 6 36.92 20.51 -14.01
CA LEU A 6 35.92 21.56 -13.78
C LEU A 6 34.79 21.01 -12.88
N SER A 7 34.72 21.55 -11.67
CA SER A 7 33.58 21.52 -10.76
C SER A 7 32.78 22.80 -10.98
N VAL A 8 31.46 22.74 -10.87
CA VAL A 8 30.64 23.95 -10.66
C VAL A 8 29.73 23.72 -9.45
N THR A 9 30.15 24.30 -8.33
CA THR A 9 29.32 24.68 -7.19
C THR A 9 29.21 26.21 -7.19
N PHE A 10 27.99 26.78 -7.18
CA PHE A 10 27.70 28.13 -6.67
C PHE A 10 26.18 28.25 -6.42
N VAL A 11 25.66 28.27 -5.17
CA VAL A 11 25.45 29.44 -4.25
C VAL A 11 24.17 30.22 -4.64
N LYS A 12 23.27 30.74 -3.77
CA LYS A 12 23.31 31.44 -2.46
C LYS A 12 21.87 31.36 -1.90
N SER A 13 21.65 30.98 -0.63
CA SER A 13 21.34 31.89 0.48
C SER A 13 20.60 33.19 0.11
N LEU A 14 19.34 33.31 0.57
CA LEU A 14 18.75 34.59 0.96
C LEU A 14 17.79 34.37 2.15
N SER A 15 18.22 34.83 3.32
CA SER A 15 17.42 35.04 4.52
C SER A 15 17.28 36.55 4.74
N ALA A 16 16.03 37.03 4.88
CA ALA A 16 15.58 38.37 5.30
C ALA A 16 14.10 38.48 4.87
N LEU A 17 13.10 38.91 5.63
CA LEU A 17 13.01 39.69 6.86
C LEU A 17 11.67 39.41 7.54
N PHE A 18 11.70 39.42 8.87
CA PHE A 18 10.59 39.47 9.80
C PHE A 18 9.91 40.85 9.77
N VAL A 19 8.57 40.91 9.68
CA VAL A 19 7.76 42.03 10.17
C VAL A 19 6.53 41.45 10.88
N PRO A 20 6.25 41.82 12.14
CA PRO A 20 5.10 41.33 12.89
C PRO A 20 3.88 42.26 12.74
N GLY A 21 2.69 41.66 12.82
CA GLY A 21 1.50 42.37 13.29
C GLY A 21 0.32 42.39 12.32
N LYS A 22 -0.71 41.60 12.64
CA LYS A 22 -1.99 42.06 13.23
C LYS A 22 -3.03 40.95 13.07
N CYS A 23 -3.62 40.57 14.19
CA CYS A 23 -4.80 39.72 14.27
C CYS A 23 -6.06 40.60 14.03
N PRO A 24 -6.94 40.31 13.06
CA PRO A 24 -8.26 40.92 13.00
C PRO A 24 -9.34 39.99 13.57
N LYS A 25 -10.36 40.65 14.13
CA LYS A 25 -11.38 40.16 15.05
C LYS A 25 -12.44 39.25 14.41
N ARG A 26 -13.01 38.41 15.28
CA ARG A 26 -14.41 37.91 15.36
C ARG A 26 -15.31 38.27 14.16
N ILE A 27 -15.76 37.24 13.45
CA ILE A 27 -16.78 37.33 12.40
C ILE A 27 -18.16 37.32 13.07
N ASP A 28 -18.92 38.39 12.83
CA ASP A 28 -20.31 38.50 13.21
C ASP A 28 -21.17 37.85 12.11
N HIS A 29 -22.11 36.98 12.51
CA HIS A 29 -23.08 36.37 11.60
C HIS A 29 -24.12 37.40 11.16
N GLU A 30 -24.36 37.48 9.85
CA GLU A 30 -25.63 37.70 9.13
C GLU A 30 -25.47 38.62 7.92
N LYS A 31 -25.64 38.05 6.71
CA LYS A 31 -26.73 38.36 5.77
C LYS A 31 -26.56 37.62 4.45
N ILE A 32 -27.67 36.99 4.02
CA ILE A 32 -27.91 36.35 2.73
C ILE A 32 -28.25 37.44 1.71
N VAL A 33 -27.55 37.49 0.56
CA VAL A 33 -28.10 37.97 -0.73
C VAL A 33 -27.47 37.17 -1.87
N ALA A 34 -28.29 36.89 -2.87
CA ALA A 34 -28.13 35.98 -3.98
C ALA A 34 -27.04 36.32 -5.01
N GLY A 35 -26.53 35.25 -5.64
CA GLY A 35 -26.20 35.27 -7.07
C GLY A 35 -24.77 35.63 -7.44
N GLU A 36 -23.81 34.74 -7.18
CA GLU A 36 -22.60 34.65 -7.99
C GLU A 36 -22.29 33.17 -8.26
N SER A 37 -22.25 32.80 -9.55
CA SER A 37 -21.78 31.50 -10.01
C SER A 37 -20.29 31.39 -9.72
N PHE A 38 -19.93 30.68 -8.65
CA PHE A 38 -18.56 30.29 -8.39
C PHE A 38 -18.16 29.20 -9.39
N ALA A 39 -17.69 29.62 -10.57
CA ALA A 39 -16.91 28.73 -11.42
C ALA A 39 -15.59 28.47 -10.67
N SER A 40 -15.52 27.34 -9.96
CA SER A 40 -14.27 26.93 -9.31
C SER A 40 -13.30 26.49 -10.40
N ASP A 41 -12.32 27.33 -10.71
CA ASP A 41 -11.13 27.02 -11.50
C ASP A 41 -10.19 26.05 -10.75
N SER A 42 -10.74 24.97 -10.18
CA SER A 42 -9.92 23.89 -9.66
C SER A 42 -9.37 23.10 -10.83
N THR A 43 -8.05 23.13 -11.00
CA THR A 43 -7.42 22.30 -12.01
C THR A 43 -7.64 20.82 -11.65
N PRO A 44 -7.66 19.89 -12.62
CA PRO A 44 -7.73 18.46 -12.31
C PRO A 44 -6.64 18.00 -11.32
N SER A 45 -5.49 18.68 -11.32
CA SER A 45 -4.40 18.42 -10.37
C SER A 45 -4.75 18.82 -8.93
N ASP A 46 -5.49 19.91 -8.74
CA ASP A 46 -5.92 20.36 -7.41
C ASP A 46 -7.02 19.45 -6.85
N ILE A 47 -7.90 18.95 -7.72
CA ILE A 47 -8.92 17.95 -7.36
C ILE A 47 -8.25 16.61 -6.99
N ILE A 48 -7.27 16.15 -7.77
CA ILE A 48 -6.48 14.94 -7.47
C ILE A 48 -5.70 15.11 -6.16
N GLY A 49 -5.10 16.28 -5.92
CA GLY A 49 -4.40 16.59 -4.68
C GLY A 49 -5.34 16.60 -3.47
N TYR A 50 -6.52 17.19 -3.61
CA TYR A 50 -7.55 17.25 -2.57
C TYR A 50 -8.11 15.84 -2.24
N LEU A 51 -8.37 15.02 -3.26
CA LEU A 51 -8.85 13.63 -3.09
C LEU A 51 -7.80 12.69 -2.47
N LYS A 52 -6.50 12.94 -2.69
CA LYS A 52 -5.41 12.25 -2.00
C LYS A 52 -5.32 12.64 -0.53
N ALA A 53 -5.53 13.91 -0.20
CA ALA A 53 -5.46 14.42 1.17
C ALA A 53 -6.61 13.92 2.08
N GLN A 54 -7.69 13.39 1.48
CA GLN A 54 -8.85 12.86 2.20
C GLN A 54 -8.83 11.34 2.41
N GLN A 55 -7.81 10.63 1.93
CA GLN A 55 -7.71 9.19 2.18
C GLN A 55 -7.46 8.94 3.67
N PRO A 56 -8.21 8.03 4.31
CA PRO A 56 -7.94 7.63 5.68
C PRO A 56 -6.51 7.11 5.79
N HIS A 57 -5.77 7.56 6.80
CA HIS A 57 -4.41 7.10 7.03
C HIS A 57 -4.44 5.66 7.57
N TYR A 58 -4.10 4.69 6.73
CA TYR A 58 -3.97 3.29 7.12
C TYR A 58 -2.63 3.02 7.82
N ASP A 59 -2.66 2.25 8.90
CA ASP A 59 -1.45 1.83 9.62
C ASP A 59 -0.72 0.70 8.89
N LEU A 60 -0.09 1.00 7.76
CA LEU A 60 0.64 -0.02 6.98
C LEU A 60 1.96 -0.46 7.64
N LEU A 61 2.46 0.30 8.62
CA LEU A 61 3.71 -0.01 9.33
C LEU A 61 3.64 -1.39 10.01
N ARG A 62 2.48 -1.78 10.54
CA ARG A 62 2.31 -3.12 11.14
C ARG A 62 2.72 -4.26 10.21
N PHE A 63 2.51 -4.12 8.90
CA PHE A 63 2.93 -5.13 7.93
C PHE A 63 4.43 -5.08 7.67
N LEU A 64 5.01 -3.89 7.59
CA LEU A 64 6.45 -3.72 7.38
C LEU A 64 7.24 -4.30 8.55
N ASP A 65 6.84 -4.00 9.78
CA ASP A 65 7.47 -4.50 11.01
C ASP A 65 7.45 -6.04 11.05
N ALA A 66 6.30 -6.65 10.72
CA ALA A 66 6.19 -8.10 10.66
C ALA A 66 7.03 -8.71 9.53
N GLN A 67 7.08 -8.06 8.38
CA GLN A 67 7.83 -8.53 7.23
C GLN A 67 9.34 -8.33 7.36
N GLU A 68 9.81 -7.39 8.17
CA GLU A 68 11.24 -7.15 8.40
C GLU A 68 11.96 -8.45 8.81
N VAL A 69 11.33 -9.23 9.69
CA VAL A 69 11.91 -10.49 10.20
C VAL A 69 11.48 -11.73 9.42
N ALA A 70 10.35 -11.68 8.71
CA ALA A 70 9.73 -12.87 8.12
C ALA A 70 9.79 -12.93 6.59
N TYR A 71 9.99 -11.80 5.90
CA TYR A 71 9.88 -11.73 4.44
C TYR A 71 10.86 -12.65 3.73
N THR A 72 12.14 -12.57 4.09
CA THR A 72 13.21 -13.38 3.48
C THR A 72 12.92 -14.87 3.63
N GLN A 73 12.41 -15.29 4.80
CA GLN A 73 12.02 -16.68 5.04
C GLN A 73 10.80 -17.08 4.22
N ALA A 74 9.74 -16.27 4.22
CA ALA A 74 8.53 -16.53 3.45
C ALA A 74 8.82 -16.67 1.95
N LEU A 75 9.62 -15.77 1.40
CA LEU A 75 10.03 -15.81 0.00
C LEU A 75 10.87 -17.05 -0.32
N SER A 76 11.80 -17.44 0.58
CA SER A 76 12.59 -18.66 0.42
C SER A 76 11.70 -19.91 0.43
N GLU A 77 10.75 -20.01 1.36
CA GLU A 77 9.79 -21.11 1.44
C GLU A 77 8.89 -21.19 0.20
N LEU A 78 8.43 -20.04 -0.31
CA LEU A 78 7.65 -19.95 -1.54
C LEU A 78 8.45 -20.39 -2.77
N LYS A 79 9.71 -19.92 -2.91
CA LYS A 79 10.64 -20.38 -3.96
C LYS A 79 10.98 -21.86 -3.86
N GLY A 80 10.96 -22.42 -2.64
CA GLY A 80 11.10 -23.86 -2.38
C GLY A 80 9.82 -24.66 -2.61
N GLY A 81 8.69 -24.01 -2.87
CA GLY A 81 7.39 -24.63 -3.13
C GLY A 81 6.77 -25.32 -1.92
N ARG A 82 7.15 -24.92 -0.71
CA ARG A 82 6.54 -25.41 0.52
C ARG A 82 6.68 -24.42 1.66
N LYS A 83 5.54 -23.84 2.05
CA LYS A 83 5.37 -23.07 3.28
C LYS A 83 5.59 -23.96 4.50
N GLN A 84 6.36 -23.46 5.46
CA GLN A 84 6.72 -24.14 6.70
C GLN A 84 6.51 -23.26 7.94
N SER A 85 6.57 -21.93 7.77
CA SER A 85 6.54 -20.99 8.90
C SER A 85 5.25 -20.15 8.98
N HIS A 86 5.13 -19.35 10.05
CA HIS A 86 3.89 -18.66 10.44
C HIS A 86 3.79 -17.22 9.92
N TRP A 87 3.73 -17.04 8.60
CA TRP A 87 3.75 -15.70 7.96
C TRP A 87 2.51 -15.33 7.14
N ILE A 88 1.53 -16.23 7.03
CA ILE A 88 0.41 -16.10 6.06
C ILE A 88 -0.35 -14.76 6.18
N TRP A 89 -0.53 -14.23 7.39
CA TRP A 89 -1.39 -13.09 7.64
C TRP A 89 -0.84 -11.76 7.11
N TYR A 90 0.48 -11.59 7.08
CA TYR A 90 1.13 -10.33 6.73
C TYR A 90 1.92 -10.40 5.43
N ILE A 91 2.08 -11.59 4.83
CA ILE A 91 2.56 -11.77 3.45
C ILE A 91 1.40 -11.83 2.46
N PHE A 92 0.33 -12.55 2.79
CA PHE A 92 -0.91 -12.60 2.00
C PHE A 92 -2.10 -12.14 2.85
N PRO A 93 -2.15 -10.84 3.22
CA PRO A 93 -3.24 -10.32 4.02
C PRO A 93 -4.58 -10.43 3.29
N GLN A 94 -5.64 -10.64 4.06
CA GLN A 94 -7.02 -10.76 3.57
C GLN A 94 -7.91 -9.76 4.30
N GLN A 95 -9.16 -9.61 3.85
CA GLN A 95 -10.12 -8.72 4.51
C GLN A 95 -10.37 -9.11 5.98
N LYS A 96 -10.50 -8.10 6.85
CA LYS A 96 -10.93 -8.28 8.25
C LYS A 96 -12.28 -9.03 8.31
N GLY A 97 -12.48 -9.78 9.40
CA GLY A 97 -13.70 -10.54 9.65
C GLY A 97 -13.71 -11.95 9.05
N LEU A 98 -12.85 -12.25 8.06
CA LEU A 98 -12.74 -13.59 7.46
C LEU A 98 -11.99 -14.61 8.35
N GLY A 99 -11.41 -14.20 9.46
CA GLY A 99 -10.72 -15.09 10.40
C GLY A 99 -10.86 -14.62 11.84
N HIS A 100 -10.80 -15.57 12.78
CA HIS A 100 -11.08 -15.30 14.19
C HIS A 100 -9.84 -15.16 15.07
N SER A 101 -8.67 -15.59 14.60
CA SER A 101 -7.41 -15.48 15.37
C SER A 101 -7.00 -14.02 15.58
N TYR A 102 -6.22 -13.76 16.63
CA TYR A 102 -5.64 -12.44 16.89
C TYR A 102 -4.93 -11.89 15.64
N ASN A 103 -4.03 -12.67 15.03
CA ASN A 103 -3.33 -12.26 13.81
C ASN A 103 -4.26 -12.00 12.62
N SER A 104 -5.36 -12.74 12.48
CA SER A 104 -6.34 -12.48 11.40
C SER A 104 -7.10 -11.17 11.61
N LYS A 105 -7.31 -10.75 12.85
CA LYS A 105 -7.92 -9.47 13.19
C LYS A 105 -6.93 -8.31 13.03
N TYR A 106 -5.71 -8.49 13.54
CA TYR A 106 -4.68 -7.45 13.55
C TYR A 106 -4.12 -7.16 12.14
N TYR A 107 -3.77 -8.19 11.38
CA TYR A 107 -3.25 -8.04 10.01
C TYR A 107 -4.32 -8.10 8.91
N GLY A 108 -5.60 -8.21 9.28
CA GLY A 108 -6.67 -8.08 8.30
C GLY A 108 -6.68 -6.67 7.70
N LEU A 109 -7.05 -6.57 6.42
CA LEU A 109 -7.24 -5.30 5.72
C LEU A 109 -8.66 -4.77 5.94
N ASP A 110 -8.78 -3.48 6.18
CA ASP A 110 -10.02 -2.73 6.36
C ASP A 110 -10.61 -2.31 5.01
N GLY A 111 -11.13 -3.31 4.30
CA GLY A 111 -11.78 -3.13 3.00
C GLY A 111 -10.81 -2.80 1.87
N GLU A 112 -11.38 -2.32 0.76
CA GLU A 112 -10.66 -2.07 -0.50
C GLU A 112 -9.73 -0.87 -0.44
N GLY A 113 -10.05 0.15 0.37
CA GLY A 113 -9.20 1.33 0.53
C GLY A 113 -7.84 0.96 1.13
N GLU A 114 -7.82 0.15 2.20
CA GLU A 114 -6.56 -0.31 2.80
C GLU A 114 -5.81 -1.25 1.88
N ALA A 115 -6.52 -2.14 1.17
CA ALA A 115 -5.90 -3.03 0.19
C ALA A 115 -5.24 -2.26 -0.96
N ARG A 116 -5.89 -1.18 -1.44
CA ARG A 116 -5.33 -0.28 -2.45
C ARG A 116 -4.08 0.42 -1.93
N ALA A 117 -4.14 0.98 -0.72
CA ALA A 117 -2.99 1.60 -0.09
C ALA A 117 -1.82 0.61 0.09
N TYR A 118 -2.11 -0.64 0.47
CA TYR A 118 -1.11 -1.70 0.62
C TYR A 118 -0.40 -2.02 -0.71
N VAL A 119 -1.16 -2.20 -1.80
CA VAL A 119 -0.58 -2.63 -3.09
C VAL A 119 0.11 -1.49 -3.85
N GLU A 120 -0.28 -0.24 -3.59
CA GLU A 120 0.36 0.97 -4.11
C GLU A 120 1.59 1.39 -3.30
N HIS A 121 1.75 0.87 -2.08
CA HIS A 121 2.92 1.13 -1.25
C HIS A 121 4.18 0.50 -1.88
N GLU A 122 5.25 1.29 -2.02
CA GLU A 122 6.46 0.93 -2.76
C GLU A 122 7.10 -0.40 -2.31
N ILE A 123 7.21 -0.65 -1.00
CA ILE A 123 7.76 -1.90 -0.46
C ILE A 123 6.73 -3.03 -0.45
N LEU A 124 5.55 -2.81 0.15
CA LEU A 124 4.57 -3.88 0.40
C LEU A 124 3.99 -4.45 -0.90
N GLY A 125 3.66 -3.59 -1.87
CA GLY A 125 3.17 -4.01 -3.17
C GLY A 125 4.19 -4.86 -3.92
N ASP A 126 5.45 -4.44 -3.95
CA ASP A 126 6.52 -5.18 -4.63
C ASP A 126 6.78 -6.53 -3.98
N ARG A 127 6.81 -6.58 -2.64
CA ARG A 127 6.97 -7.84 -1.88
C ARG A 127 5.82 -8.81 -2.15
N LEU A 128 4.58 -8.31 -2.15
CA LEU A 128 3.40 -9.13 -2.44
C LEU A 128 3.48 -9.72 -3.86
N ARG A 129 3.84 -8.90 -4.86
CA ARG A 129 4.02 -9.37 -6.25
C ARG A 129 5.17 -10.36 -6.38
N GLU A 130 6.29 -10.14 -5.68
CA GLU A 130 7.42 -11.08 -5.68
C GLU A 130 7.00 -12.43 -5.08
N CYS A 131 6.27 -12.44 -3.97
CA CYS A 131 5.71 -13.66 -3.38
C CYS A 131 4.74 -14.39 -4.33
N CYS A 132 3.90 -13.65 -5.07
CA CYS A 132 3.01 -14.25 -6.08
C CYS A 132 3.81 -14.90 -7.21
N LYS A 133 4.82 -14.21 -7.75
CA LYS A 133 5.71 -14.75 -8.78
C LYS A 133 6.46 -15.98 -8.30
N ALA A 134 6.92 -16.00 -7.05
CA ALA A 134 7.56 -17.17 -6.46
C ALA A 134 6.60 -18.36 -6.37
N LEU A 135 5.34 -18.12 -6.00
CA LEU A 135 4.31 -19.16 -5.95
C LEU A 135 4.05 -19.77 -7.35
N LEU A 136 3.98 -18.93 -8.38
CA LEU A 136 3.73 -19.34 -9.78
C LEU A 136 4.83 -20.22 -10.38
N LEU A 137 6.01 -20.29 -9.76
CA LEU A 137 7.06 -21.26 -10.12
C LEU A 137 6.63 -22.72 -9.91
N HIS A 138 5.54 -22.96 -9.17
CA HIS A 138 5.08 -24.29 -8.76
C HIS A 138 3.67 -24.62 -9.28
N LYS A 139 3.32 -24.11 -10.46
CA LYS A 139 2.02 -24.33 -11.12
C LYS A 139 1.68 -25.80 -11.40
N ASP A 140 2.67 -26.69 -11.33
CA ASP A 140 2.54 -28.14 -11.49
C ASP A 140 2.18 -28.88 -10.18
N LYS A 141 2.14 -28.19 -9.03
CA LYS A 141 1.89 -28.78 -7.72
C LYS A 141 0.53 -28.37 -7.17
N ASP A 142 -0.04 -29.25 -6.34
CA ASP A 142 -1.24 -28.95 -5.56
C ASP A 142 -0.97 -27.77 -4.60
N ILE A 143 -1.80 -26.72 -4.69
CA ILE A 143 -1.70 -25.55 -3.82
C ILE A 143 -1.83 -25.90 -2.34
N LYS A 144 -2.57 -26.96 -1.99
CA LYS A 144 -2.68 -27.45 -0.61
C LYS A 144 -1.36 -28.01 -0.11
N TYR A 145 -0.57 -28.64 -0.98
CA TYR A 145 0.77 -29.09 -0.64
C TYR A 145 1.72 -27.90 -0.45
N ILE A 146 1.69 -26.91 -1.35
CA ILE A 146 2.53 -25.72 -1.27
C ILE A 146 2.24 -24.92 0.01
N MET A 147 0.96 -24.66 0.31
CA MET A 147 0.54 -23.85 1.45
C MET A 147 0.48 -24.63 2.78
N GLY A 148 0.61 -25.96 2.73
CA GLY A 148 0.70 -26.83 3.90
C GLY A 148 -0.62 -27.04 4.69
N SER A 149 -1.64 -26.20 4.49
CA SER A 149 -2.94 -26.36 5.13
C SER A 149 -4.08 -25.79 4.30
N GLY A 150 -5.29 -26.36 4.44
CA GLY A 150 -6.48 -25.84 3.77
C GLY A 150 -6.88 -24.43 4.23
N ILE A 151 -6.53 -24.06 5.46
CA ILE A 151 -6.76 -22.71 5.99
C ILE A 151 -5.87 -21.70 5.26
N ASP A 152 -4.58 -22.01 5.08
CA ASP A 152 -3.66 -21.11 4.38
C ASP A 152 -3.99 -20.99 2.88
N VAL A 153 -4.49 -22.06 2.27
CA VAL A 153 -5.05 -22.01 0.90
C VAL A 153 -6.22 -21.03 0.81
N LEU A 154 -7.16 -21.09 1.76
CA LEU A 154 -8.30 -20.15 1.79
C LEU A 154 -7.83 -18.70 2.00
N LYS A 155 -6.83 -18.48 2.86
CA LYS A 155 -6.25 -17.16 3.09
C LYS A 155 -5.63 -16.59 1.83
N LEU A 156 -4.84 -17.40 1.12
CA LEU A 156 -4.30 -17.02 -0.18
C LEU A 156 -5.42 -16.68 -1.17
N LYS A 157 -6.42 -17.56 -1.35
CA LYS A 157 -7.51 -17.33 -2.31
C LYS A 157 -8.25 -16.01 -2.06
N THR A 158 -8.57 -15.72 -0.80
CA THR A 158 -9.30 -14.50 -0.44
C THR A 158 -8.41 -13.26 -0.52
N SER A 159 -7.11 -13.38 -0.20
CA SER A 159 -6.12 -12.32 -0.42
C SER A 159 -6.02 -11.96 -1.91
N MET A 160 -5.80 -12.94 -2.79
CA MET A 160 -5.68 -12.70 -4.24
C MET A 160 -6.94 -12.09 -4.83
N ARG A 161 -8.13 -12.52 -4.40
CA ARG A 161 -9.40 -11.90 -4.84
C ARG A 161 -9.51 -10.44 -4.43
N LEU A 162 -9.12 -10.11 -3.21
CA LEU A 162 -9.14 -8.72 -2.72
C LEU A 162 -8.16 -7.85 -3.53
N PHE A 163 -6.93 -8.32 -3.71
CA PHE A 163 -5.91 -7.57 -4.45
C PHE A 163 -6.22 -7.48 -5.95
N ASN A 164 -6.76 -8.51 -6.58
CA ASN A 164 -7.20 -8.46 -7.97
C ASN A 164 -8.33 -7.44 -8.18
N LYS A 165 -9.20 -7.26 -7.17
CA LYS A 165 -10.27 -6.25 -7.24
C LYS A 165 -9.75 -4.82 -7.22
N VAL A 166 -8.71 -4.54 -6.42
CA VAL A 166 -8.18 -3.18 -6.27
C VAL A 166 -7.05 -2.85 -7.25
N SER A 167 -6.36 -3.87 -7.76
CA SER A 167 -5.28 -3.77 -8.74
C SER A 167 -5.50 -4.80 -9.87
N PRO A 168 -6.47 -4.53 -10.77
CA PRO A 168 -6.77 -5.42 -11.90
C PRO A 168 -5.64 -5.43 -12.95
N ASN A 169 -5.53 -6.52 -13.71
CA ASN A 169 -4.44 -6.77 -14.67
C ASN A 169 -3.03 -6.85 -14.03
N ASP A 170 -2.97 -7.28 -12.78
CA ASP A 170 -1.73 -7.56 -12.05
C ASP A 170 -1.57 -9.08 -11.85
N VAL A 171 -0.46 -9.52 -11.28
CA VAL A 171 -0.11 -10.95 -11.08
C VAL A 171 -1.15 -11.74 -10.25
N PHE A 172 -2.02 -11.05 -9.51
CA PHE A 172 -3.03 -11.69 -8.65
C PHE A 172 -4.06 -12.50 -9.45
N GLU A 173 -4.40 -12.05 -10.65
CA GLU A 173 -5.30 -12.78 -11.55
C GLU A 173 -4.68 -14.11 -11.99
N GLU A 174 -3.41 -14.10 -12.38
CA GLU A 174 -2.69 -15.32 -12.78
C GLU A 174 -2.61 -16.35 -11.64
N VAL A 175 -2.39 -15.90 -10.39
CA VAL A 175 -2.42 -16.79 -9.22
C VAL A 175 -3.80 -17.42 -9.02
N LEU A 176 -4.88 -16.67 -9.27
CA LEU A 176 -6.24 -17.20 -9.20
C LEU A 176 -6.47 -18.24 -10.29
N ASP A 177 -6.14 -17.93 -11.53
CA ASP A 177 -6.38 -18.81 -12.67
C ASP A 177 -5.59 -20.13 -12.59
N VAL A 178 -4.35 -20.07 -12.06
CA VAL A 178 -3.49 -21.25 -11.96
C VAL A 178 -3.90 -22.19 -10.82
N PHE A 179 -4.36 -21.65 -9.69
CA PHE A 179 -4.52 -22.46 -8.47
C PHE A 179 -5.97 -22.63 -7.99
N PHE A 180 -6.98 -21.93 -8.55
CA PHE A 180 -8.29 -21.77 -7.90
C PHE A 180 -9.54 -21.77 -8.78
#